data_AF-W2TN83-F1
#
_entry.id   AF-W2TN83-F1
#
_cell.length_a   1.000
_cell.length_b   1.000
_cell.length_c   1.000
_cell.angle_alpha   90.00
_cell.angle_beta   90.00
_cell.angle_gamma   90.00
#
_symmetry.space_group_name_H-M   'P 1'
#
loop_
_entity.id
_entity.type
_entity.pdbx_description
1 polymer ?
#
loop_
_entity_poly.entity_id
_entity_poly.type
_entity_poly.pdbx_seq_one_letter_code
_entity_poly.pdbx_strand_id
1 'polypeptide(L)'
;RGPNPSLATAFFLCSVSGKLYQRNCSANTDGRTLSCYTCMGRDMENCMHGLTCCGGSCFKLIDEEHDMVVKGCTNDDEEDASMKIRTLDMTLYWSNNEKVKGQSFFCQGTDFCNDSPMISFISSIIIVPLLRFLV
;
A
#
# COMPACT_ATOMS: atom_id res chain seq x y z
N ARG A 1 -23.13 -44.57 38.21
CA ARG A 1 -23.83 -43.43 38.85
C ARG A 1 -22.91 -42.22 38.74
N GLY A 2 -23.28 -41.24 37.90
CA GLY A 2 -22.58 -39.95 37.73
C GLY A 2 -21.50 -39.94 36.63
N PRO A 3 -21.43 -38.92 35.73
CA PRO A 3 -20.96 -39.11 34.35
C PRO A 3 -19.61 -38.46 34.01
N ASN A 4 -19.00 -38.97 32.93
CA ASN A 4 -17.99 -38.29 32.11
C ASN A 4 -18.63 -37.07 31.41
N PRO A 5 -17.87 -35.97 31.22
CA PRO A 5 -17.71 -35.50 29.85
C PRO A 5 -16.28 -34.99 29.52
N SER A 6 -15.84 -35.47 28.36
CA SER A 6 -15.02 -34.86 27.31
C SER A 6 -14.64 -33.37 27.39
N LEU A 7 -13.46 -33.09 26.82
CA LEU A 7 -13.10 -31.92 26.01
C LEU A 7 -12.65 -30.63 26.73
N ALA A 8 -11.34 -30.35 26.65
CA ALA A 8 -10.84 -29.01 26.34
C ALA A 8 -9.36 -29.10 25.93
N THR A 9 -9.13 -29.27 24.63
CA THR A 9 -7.84 -28.98 23.98
C THR A 9 -7.51 -27.52 24.27
N ALA A 10 -6.50 -27.28 25.09
CA ALA A 10 -5.97 -25.93 25.32
C ALA A 10 -5.21 -25.48 24.07
N PHE A 11 -5.93 -24.89 23.12
CA PHE A 11 -5.34 -24.09 22.05
C PHE A 11 -4.67 -22.89 22.70
N PHE A 12 -3.35 -22.98 22.91
CA PHE A 12 -2.51 -21.83 23.19
C PHE A 12 -2.51 -20.93 21.95
N LEU A 13 -3.45 -19.99 21.90
CA LEU A 13 -3.42 -18.86 20.98
C LEU A 13 -2.28 -17.94 21.42
N CYS A 14 -1.06 -18.20 20.92
CA CYS A 14 0.01 -17.21 20.97
C CYS A 14 -0.37 -16.04 20.07
N SER A 15 -1.06 -15.05 20.64
CA SER A 15 -1.26 -13.75 19.99
C SER A 15 0.08 -13.00 19.97
N VAL A 16 0.84 -13.13 18.88
CA VAL A 16 1.99 -12.25 18.61
C VAL A 16 1.43 -10.88 18.27
N SER A 17 1.32 -10.00 19.28
CA SER A 17 1.02 -8.59 19.07
C SER A 17 2.26 -7.90 18.51
N GLY A 18 2.46 -7.99 17.20
CA GLY A 18 3.43 -7.16 16.50
C GLY A 18 2.99 -5.71 16.59
N LYS A 19 3.64 -4.90 17.45
CA LYS A 19 3.49 -3.45 17.41
C LYS A 19 4.01 -2.97 16.05
N LEU A 20 3.11 -2.57 15.17
CA LEU A 20 3.44 -1.86 13.94
C LEU A 20 4.03 -0.51 14.37
N TYR A 21 5.36 -0.42 14.42
CA TYR A 21 6.06 0.81 14.80
C TYR A 21 5.86 1.81 13.66
N GLN A 22 4.82 2.65 13.76
CA GLN A 22 4.53 3.66 12.76
C GLN A 22 5.69 4.67 12.74
N ARG A 23 6.45 4.67 11.64
CA ARG A 23 7.57 5.58 11.44
C ARG A 23 7.01 6.97 11.13
N ASN A 24 7.22 7.92 12.03
CA ASN A 24 6.87 9.32 11.81
C ASN A 24 8.08 10.04 11.16
N CYS A 25 7.89 10.50 9.93
CA CYS A 25 8.92 11.19 9.16
C CYS A 25 8.82 12.72 9.25
N SER A 26 7.78 13.28 9.88
CA SER A 26 7.53 14.74 9.89
C SER A 26 8.65 15.57 10.54
N ALA A 27 9.45 14.96 11.42
CA ALA A 27 10.56 15.63 12.11
C ALA A 27 11.94 15.41 11.44
N ASN A 28 11.98 14.80 10.25
CA ASN A 28 13.23 14.54 9.57
C ASN A 28 13.91 15.82 9.07
N THR A 29 15.22 15.92 9.28
CA THR A 29 16.05 17.07 8.87
C THR A 29 16.66 16.90 7.48
N ASP A 30 16.54 15.73 6.86
CA ASP A 30 17.07 15.40 5.53
C ASP A 30 16.12 15.74 4.37
N GLY A 31 15.01 16.42 4.68
CA GLY A 31 13.96 16.79 3.71
C GLY A 31 13.00 15.65 3.38
N ARG A 32 13.17 14.45 3.97
CA ARG A 32 12.29 13.30 3.74
C ARG A 32 11.17 13.25 4.76
N THR A 33 10.16 14.11 4.59
CA THR A 33 9.10 14.28 5.58
C THR A 33 7.90 13.35 5.41
N LEU A 34 7.78 12.69 4.25
CA LEU A 34 6.63 11.86 3.90
C LEU A 34 6.85 10.40 4.29
N SER A 35 5.92 9.80 5.01
CA SER A 35 5.97 8.38 5.40
C SER A 35 5.23 7.51 4.38
N CYS A 36 5.85 6.49 3.81
CA CYS A 36 5.22 5.60 2.81
C CYS A 36 5.38 4.12 3.19
N TYR A 37 4.43 3.28 2.75
CA TYR A 37 4.61 1.83 2.77
C TYR A 37 5.61 1.38 1.70
N THR A 38 6.45 0.41 2.03
CA THR A 38 7.42 -0.20 1.12
C THR A 38 7.32 -1.72 1.16
N CYS A 39 6.58 -2.31 0.23
CA CYS A 39 6.34 -3.75 0.23
C CYS A 39 5.99 -4.27 -1.15
N MET A 40 6.01 -5.59 -1.25
CA MET A 40 5.62 -6.36 -2.41
C MET A 40 4.60 -7.40 -1.96
N GLY A 41 3.35 -7.24 -2.38
CA GLY A 41 2.27 -8.21 -2.20
C GLY A 41 2.14 -9.08 -3.44
N ARG A 42 1.96 -10.38 -3.22
CA ARG A 42 1.56 -11.34 -4.26
C ARG A 42 0.05 -11.53 -4.22
N ASP A 43 -0.51 -12.15 -5.25
CA ASP A 43 -1.95 -12.43 -5.36
C ASP A 43 -2.80 -11.16 -5.19
N MET A 44 -2.28 -10.03 -5.70
CA MET A 44 -2.83 -8.68 -5.54
C MET A 44 -3.09 -8.23 -4.09
N GLU A 45 -2.37 -8.81 -3.13
CA GLU A 45 -2.51 -8.46 -1.72
C GLU A 45 -2.09 -7.01 -1.47
N ASN A 46 -2.98 -6.25 -0.80
CA ASN A 46 -2.67 -4.90 -0.34
C ASN A 46 -1.72 -4.95 0.88
N CYS A 47 -0.44 -5.13 0.63
CA CYS A 47 0.56 -5.20 1.68
C CYS A 47 0.65 -3.87 2.47
N MET A 48 0.77 -3.96 3.80
CA MET A 48 0.88 -2.82 4.73
C MET A 48 2.12 -2.98 5.63
N HIS A 49 3.22 -3.42 5.02
CA HIS A 49 4.47 -3.70 5.70
C HIS A 49 5.60 -2.86 5.12
N GLY A 50 6.67 -2.68 5.89
CA GLY A 50 7.81 -1.82 5.52
C GLY A 50 7.44 -0.33 5.53
N LEU A 51 8.21 0.47 6.25
CA LEU A 51 7.94 1.91 6.39
C LEU A 51 9.22 2.69 6.11
N THR A 52 9.13 3.65 5.19
CA THR A 52 10.25 4.51 4.84
C THR A 52 9.85 5.98 4.82
N CYS A 53 10.84 6.84 4.96
CA CYS A 53 10.69 8.28 4.81
C CYS A 53 11.13 8.70 3.40
N CYS A 54 10.32 9.51 2.74
CA CYS A 54 10.43 9.88 1.34
C CYS A 54 10.49 11.39 1.19
N GLY A 55 11.28 11.83 0.20
CA GLY A 55 11.41 13.25 -0.16
C GLY A 55 10.36 13.70 -1.17
N GLY A 56 9.98 12.81 -2.10
CA GLY A 56 8.96 13.07 -3.12
C GLY A 56 7.63 12.38 -2.82
N SER A 57 7.10 11.61 -3.78
CA SER A 57 5.79 10.95 -3.68
C SER A 57 5.85 9.50 -3.20
N CYS A 58 4.80 9.04 -2.51
CA CYS A 58 4.53 7.61 -2.39
C CYS A 58 3.96 7.07 -3.71
N PHE A 59 4.16 5.79 -3.98
CA PHE A 59 3.48 5.11 -5.09
C PHE A 59 2.92 3.74 -4.69
N LYS A 60 1.92 3.30 -5.45
CA LYS A 60 1.40 1.94 -5.51
C LYS A 60 1.36 1.50 -6.97
N LEU A 61 2.10 0.46 -7.31
CA LEU A 61 2.16 -0.14 -8.63
C LEU A 61 1.37 -1.43 -8.66
N ILE A 62 0.54 -1.58 -9.69
CA ILE A 62 -0.27 -2.77 -9.96
C ILE A 62 0.28 -3.48 -11.20
N ASP A 63 0.81 -4.67 -11.01
CA ASP A 63 1.32 -5.55 -12.06
C ASP A 63 0.33 -6.71 -12.24
N GLU A 64 -0.62 -6.54 -13.16
CA GLU A 64 -1.67 -7.52 -13.46
C GLU A 64 -1.13 -8.77 -14.14
N GLU A 65 0.01 -8.67 -14.83
CA GLU A 65 0.62 -9.79 -15.54
C GLU A 65 1.19 -10.82 -14.57
N HIS A 66 1.75 -10.35 -13.45
CA HIS A 66 2.36 -11.20 -12.43
C HIS A 66 1.53 -11.31 -11.14
N ASP A 67 0.33 -10.74 -11.12
CA ASP A 67 -0.60 -10.73 -9.98
C ASP A 67 0.00 -10.08 -8.71
N MET A 68 0.56 -8.87 -8.84
CA MET A 68 1.30 -8.21 -7.76
C MET A 68 0.95 -6.76 -7.51
N VAL A 69 1.14 -6.37 -6.25
CA VAL A 69 1.11 -4.98 -5.80
C VAL A 69 2.47 -4.61 -5.23
N VAL A 70 3.07 -3.52 -5.72
CA VAL A 70 4.33 -3.00 -5.19
C VAL A 70 4.12 -1.58 -4.67
N LYS A 71 4.52 -1.33 -3.43
CA LYS A 71 4.46 -0.01 -2.79
C LYS A 71 5.87 0.52 -2.55
N GLY A 72 6.05 1.81 -2.73
CA GLY A 72 7.33 2.48 -2.47
C GLY A 72 7.21 3.98 -2.54
N CYS A 73 8.34 4.65 -2.80
CA CYS A 73 8.35 6.08 -3.05
C CYS A 73 9.43 6.50 -4.04
N THR A 74 9.27 7.71 -4.57
CA THR A 74 10.20 8.39 -5.46
C THR A 74 10.99 9.46 -4.70
N ASN A 75 12.13 9.84 -5.27
CA ASN A 75 12.86 11.02 -4.78
C ASN A 75 12.24 12.32 -5.30
N ASP A 76 11.59 12.25 -6.46
CA ASP A 76 10.96 13.39 -7.12
C ASP A 76 9.47 13.46 -6.81
N ASP A 77 8.94 14.69 -6.84
CA ASP A 77 7.51 14.96 -6.75
C ASP A 77 6.80 14.52 -8.03
N GLU A 78 5.82 13.64 -7.87
CA GLU A 78 4.93 13.17 -8.92
C GLU A 78 3.51 13.68 -8.64
N GLU A 79 2.82 14.19 -9.65
CA GLU A 79 1.47 14.76 -9.51
C GLU A 79 0.54 13.84 -8.71
N ASP A 80 -0.13 14.41 -7.70
CA ASP A 80 -1.01 13.67 -6.81
C ASP A 80 -2.17 13.03 -7.59
N ALA A 81 -2.51 11.79 -7.26
CA ALA A 81 -3.46 10.96 -8.01
C ALA A 81 -3.13 10.75 -9.50
N SER A 82 -1.88 10.99 -9.92
CA SER A 82 -1.44 10.64 -11.28
C SER A 82 -1.16 9.15 -11.43
N MET A 83 -1.29 8.67 -12.66
CA MET A 83 -1.04 7.28 -13.05
C MET A 83 0.00 7.24 -14.18
N LYS A 84 1.05 6.43 -14.01
CA LYS A 84 2.07 6.21 -15.04
C LYS A 84 2.40 4.74 -15.17
N ILE A 85 2.60 4.27 -16.41
CA ILE A 85 3.15 2.92 -16.64
C ILE A 85 4.64 2.94 -16.30
N ARG A 86 5.07 2.03 -15.43
CA ARG A 86 6.47 1.93 -14.99
C ARG A 86 6.93 0.49 -14.99
N THR A 87 8.23 0.32 -15.23
CA THR A 87 8.96 -0.91 -14.97
C THR A 87 9.92 -0.64 -13.83
N LEU A 88 9.84 -1.46 -12.77
CA LEU A 88 10.76 -1.38 -11.65
C LEU A 88 11.99 -2.25 -11.93
N ASP A 89 13.15 -1.84 -11.43
CA ASP A 89 14.38 -2.61 -11.57
C ASP A 89 14.48 -3.72 -10.50
N MET A 90 13.47 -4.59 -10.50
CA MET A 90 13.36 -5.75 -9.63
C MET A 90 12.91 -6.94 -10.46
N THR A 91 13.68 -8.03 -10.37
CA THR A 91 13.45 -9.24 -11.16
C THR A 91 12.63 -10.26 -10.38
N LEU A 92 11.75 -10.94 -11.11
CA LEU A 92 10.89 -11.99 -10.59
C LEU A 92 11.52 -13.36 -10.86
N TYR A 93 12.08 -13.97 -9.82
CA TYR A 93 12.77 -15.26 -9.95
C TYR A 93 11.84 -16.39 -10.41
N TRP A 94 10.53 -16.24 -10.24
CA TRP A 94 9.50 -17.23 -10.64
C TRP A 94 8.90 -16.96 -12.02
N SER A 95 9.24 -15.86 -12.68
CA SER A 95 8.75 -15.49 -14.01
C SER A 95 9.92 -15.18 -14.94
N ASN A 96 10.80 -16.15 -15.17
CA ASN A 96 11.94 -16.02 -16.10
C ASN A 96 12.83 -14.77 -15.90
N ASN A 97 12.92 -14.23 -14.68
CA ASN A 97 13.59 -12.97 -14.36
C ASN A 97 12.99 -11.73 -15.06
N GLU A 98 11.72 -11.79 -15.44
CA GLU A 98 10.95 -10.63 -15.89
C GLU A 98 10.94 -9.55 -14.81
N LYS A 99 10.83 -8.30 -15.26
CA LYS A 99 10.79 -7.15 -14.37
C LYS A 99 9.35 -6.79 -14.06
N VAL A 100 9.13 -6.33 -12.83
CA VAL A 100 7.83 -5.82 -12.42
C VAL A 100 7.42 -4.65 -13.28
N LYS A 101 6.25 -4.72 -13.90
CA LYS A 101 5.74 -3.71 -14.81
C LYS A 101 4.26 -3.49 -14.57
N GLY A 102 3.86 -2.25 -14.42
CA GLY A 102 2.49 -1.96 -14.04
C GLY A 102 2.09 -0.51 -14.09
N GLN A 103 0.82 -0.28 -13.75
CA GLN A 103 0.28 1.06 -13.53
C GLN A 103 0.68 1.53 -12.13
N SER A 104 1.42 2.62 -12.04
CA SER A 104 1.86 3.24 -10.80
C SER A 104 1.00 4.44 -10.49
N PHE A 105 0.31 4.40 -9.34
CA PHE A 105 -0.50 5.48 -8.79
C PHE A 105 0.32 6.24 -7.77
N PHE A 106 0.45 7.56 -7.95
CA PHE A 106 1.23 8.42 -7.08
C PHE A 106 0.33 9.16 -6.12
N CYS A 107 0.84 9.41 -4.90
CA CYS A 107 0.17 10.27 -3.95
C CYS A 107 1.16 11.07 -3.10
N GLN A 108 0.71 12.24 -2.64
CA GLN A 108 1.49 13.16 -1.82
C GLN A 108 0.67 13.72 -0.64
N GLY A 109 1.34 14.48 0.24
CA GLY A 109 0.71 15.36 1.21
C GLY A 109 0.12 14.68 2.45
N THR A 110 0.00 13.35 2.46
CA THR A 110 -0.46 12.59 3.62
C THR A 110 0.38 11.33 3.82
N ASP A 111 0.76 11.09 5.08
CA ASP A 111 1.48 9.87 5.46
C ASP A 111 0.66 8.63 5.11
N PHE A 112 1.33 7.63 4.54
CA PHE A 112 0.77 6.33 4.17
C PHE A 112 -0.36 6.40 3.13
N CYS A 113 -0.40 7.44 2.30
CA CYS A 113 -1.41 7.61 1.25
C CYS A 113 -1.46 6.43 0.24
N ASN A 114 -0.36 5.68 0.11
CA ASN A 114 -0.29 4.48 -0.73
C ASN A 114 -0.90 3.22 -0.08
N ASP A 115 -1.61 3.35 1.06
CA ASP A 115 -2.44 2.29 1.61
C ASP A 115 -3.65 1.97 0.72
N SER A 116 -4.19 3.00 0.08
CA SER A 116 -5.50 3.01 -0.55
C SER A 116 -5.82 1.70 -1.30
N PRO A 117 -6.95 1.03 -1.00
CA PRO A 117 -7.40 -0.09 -1.80
C PRO A 117 -7.63 0.40 -3.23
N MET A 118 -7.40 -0.48 -4.20
CA MET A 118 -7.28 -0.24 -5.65
C MET A 118 -8.38 0.65 -6.31
N ILE A 119 -9.47 0.95 -5.59
CA ILE A 119 -10.71 1.54 -6.08
C ILE A 119 -10.91 3.00 -5.63
N SER A 120 -10.15 3.53 -4.66
CA SER A 120 -10.49 4.84 -4.05
C SER A 120 -9.97 6.08 -4.81
N PHE A 121 -9.02 5.92 -5.75
CA PHE A 121 -8.41 7.05 -6.47
C PHE A 121 -9.34 7.75 -7.49
N ILE A 122 -10.54 7.22 -7.76
CA ILE A 122 -11.49 7.78 -8.75
C ILE A 122 -12.61 8.61 -8.08
N SER A 123 -12.65 8.71 -6.75
CA SER A 123 -13.86 9.19 -6.05
C SER A 123 -14.13 10.71 -6.08
N SER A 124 -13.31 11.53 -6.75
CA SER A 124 -13.45 13.00 -6.67
C SER A 124 -14.06 13.70 -7.90
N ILE A 125 -14.50 13.00 -8.96
CA ILE A 125 -14.93 13.69 -10.21
C ILE A 125 -16.46 13.74 -10.44
N ILE A 126 -17.32 13.02 -9.69
CA ILE A 126 -18.75 12.92 -10.06
C ILE A 126 -19.74 13.76 -9.21
N ILE A 127 -19.34 14.43 -8.12
CA ILE A 127 -20.31 15.12 -7.24
C ILE A 127 -20.57 16.61 -7.59
N VAL A 128 -19.89 17.20 -8.59
CA VAL A 128 -19.99 18.65 -8.82
C VAL A 128 -21.10 19.15 -9.79
N PRO A 129 -21.68 18.40 -10.75
CA PRO A 129 -22.68 19.03 -11.63
C PRO A 129 -24.13 18.95 -11.11
N LEU A 130 -24.44 18.18 -10.06
CA LEU A 130 -25.83 18.01 -9.59
C LEU A 130 -26.34 19.14 -8.68
N LEU A 131 -25.46 19.99 -8.17
CA LEU A 131 -25.84 21.17 -7.36
C LEU A 131 -26.08 22.45 -8.16
N ARG A 132 -25.92 22.42 -9.49
CA ARG A 132 -26.20 23.58 -10.37
C ARG A 132 -27.50 23.49 -11.17
N PHE A 133 -28.32 22.45 -10.96
CA PHE A 133 -29.65 22.33 -11.58
C PHE A 133 -30.82 22.64 -10.62
N LEU A 134 -30.54 23.11 -9.41
CA LEU A 134 -31.52 23.53 -8.40
C LEU A 134 -31.31 24.98 -7.94
N VAL A 135 -31.06 25.88 -8.90
CA VAL A 135 -31.25 27.33 -8.73
C VAL A 135 -32.04 27.84 -9.93
#